data_AF-A0A936V763-F1
#
_entry.id   AF-A0A936V763-F1
#
_cell.length_a   1.000
_cell.length_b   1.000
_cell.length_c   1.000
_cell.angle_alpha   90.00
_cell.angle_beta   90.00
_cell.angle_gamma   90.00
#
_symmetry.space_group_name_H-M   'P 1'
#
loop_
_entity.id
_entity.type
_entity.pdbx_description
1 polymer ?
#
loop_
_entity_poly.entity_id
_entity_poly.type
_entity_poly.pdbx_seq_one_letter_code
_entity_poly.pdbx_strand_id
1 'polypeptide(L)' 'MPTRSTTRTVKPSVKTAAKQPRAKKANGVSAEERRRLIAEAAYFKAERRGFPEDGALEDWVEAEAEIDALLDARQSR' A
#
# COMPACT_ATOMS: atom_id res chain seq x y z
N MET A 1 28.52 -13.33 26.72
CA MET A 1 27.22 -13.65 26.06
C MET A 1 26.63 -12.32 25.58
N PRO A 2 26.58 -12.03 24.27
CA PRO A 2 26.16 -10.73 23.77
C PRO A 2 24.63 -10.54 23.89
N THR A 3 24.28 -9.55 24.72
CA THR A 3 23.23 -8.51 24.62
C THR A 3 21.93 -8.76 23.84
N ARG A 4 20.85 -8.94 24.64
CA ARG A 4 19.52 -8.31 24.57
C ARG A 4 19.27 -7.36 23.37
N SER A 5 18.39 -7.78 22.45
CA SER A 5 17.70 -6.88 21.51
C SER A 5 16.19 -7.11 21.58
N THR A 6 15.53 -6.02 21.92
CA THR A 6 14.11 -5.76 22.14
C THR A 6 13.22 -6.34 21.05
N THR A 7 12.32 -7.25 21.40
CA THR A 7 11.14 -7.58 20.61
C THR A 7 10.21 -6.37 20.64
N ARG A 8 10.36 -5.47 19.68
CA ARG A 8 9.41 -4.36 19.49
C ARG A 8 8.32 -4.84 18.57
N THR A 9 7.28 -5.43 19.18
CA THR A 9 6.00 -5.70 18.55
C THR A 9 5.37 -4.39 18.07
N VAL A 10 5.72 -3.95 16.86
CA VAL A 10 4.88 -3.04 16.11
C VAL A 10 3.80 -3.88 15.43
N LYS A 11 2.66 -4.02 16.11
CA LYS A 11 1.39 -4.31 15.43
C LYS A 11 1.25 -3.27 14.32
N PRO A 12 1.24 -3.63 13.02
CA PRO A 12 0.53 -2.76 12.11
C PRO A 12 -0.93 -2.95 12.51
N SER A 13 -1.47 -1.89 13.11
CA SER A 13 -2.90 -1.73 13.27
C SER A 13 -3.49 -1.91 11.88
N VAL A 14 -4.01 -3.12 11.62
CA VAL A 14 -5.08 -3.35 10.67
C VAL A 14 -6.28 -2.55 11.18
N LYS A 15 -6.18 -1.22 11.05
CA LYS A 15 -7.35 -0.40 10.82
C LYS A 15 -7.83 -0.89 9.48
N THR A 16 -8.76 -1.84 9.56
CA THR A 16 -9.87 -2.05 8.66
C THR A 16 -9.92 -0.86 7.70
N ALA A 17 -9.26 -1.00 6.55
CA ALA A 17 -9.51 -0.10 5.43
C ALA A 17 -10.91 -0.50 5.01
N ALA A 18 -11.84 0.19 5.67
CA ALA A 18 -13.26 0.02 5.54
C ALA A 18 -13.57 0.01 4.06
N LYS A 19 -14.60 -0.75 3.71
CA LYS A 19 -15.38 -0.58 2.48
C LYS A 19 -15.82 0.88 2.39
N GLN A 20 -14.91 1.78 1.98
CA GLN A 20 -15.21 3.14 1.59
C GLN A 20 -16.04 2.97 0.31
N PRO A 21 -17.28 3.46 0.32
CA PRO A 21 -18.23 3.24 -0.76
C PRO A 21 -17.60 3.70 -2.06
N ARG A 22 -17.71 2.86 -3.10
CA ARG A 22 -17.40 3.22 -4.49
C ARG A 22 -18.20 4.48 -4.84
N ALA A 23 -17.63 5.65 -4.60
CA ALA A 23 -18.18 6.90 -5.05
C ALA A 23 -18.00 6.91 -6.57
N LYS A 24 -19.14 6.77 -7.25
CA LYS A 24 -19.21 6.65 -8.69
C LYS A 24 -18.75 7.96 -9.35
N LYS A 25 -17.73 7.81 -10.21
CA LYS A 25 -17.49 8.52 -11.49
C LYS A 25 -17.26 10.04 -11.47
N ALA A 26 -16.03 10.41 -11.83
CA ALA A 26 -15.75 11.56 -12.70
C ALA A 26 -14.47 11.25 -13.52
N ASN A 27 -14.63 10.77 -14.76
CA ASN A 27 -13.69 10.69 -15.91
C ASN A 27 -12.16 10.51 -15.75
N GLY A 28 -11.64 10.17 -14.58
CA GLY A 28 -10.23 9.94 -14.30
C GLY A 28 -10.08 9.31 -12.92
N VAL A 29 -8.96 8.65 -12.66
CA VAL A 29 -8.68 8.14 -11.32
C VAL A 29 -8.37 9.34 -10.43
N SER A 30 -9.21 9.59 -9.41
CA SER A 30 -8.98 10.70 -8.48
C SER A 30 -7.73 10.42 -7.63
N ALA A 31 -7.12 11.47 -7.07
CA ALA A 31 -5.93 11.32 -6.23
C ALA A 31 -6.19 10.41 -5.02
N GLU A 32 -7.41 10.40 -4.49
CA GLU A 32 -7.84 9.52 -3.40
C GLU A 32 -7.89 8.06 -3.85
N GLU A 33 -8.43 7.80 -5.03
CA GLU A 33 -8.49 6.45 -5.61
C GLU A 33 -7.08 5.93 -5.93
N ARG A 34 -6.18 6.78 -6.44
CA ARG A 34 -4.75 6.45 -6.60
C ARG A 34 -4.14 6.01 -5.27
N ARG A 35 -4.27 6.83 -4.21
CA ARG A 35 -3.72 6.49 -2.87
C ARG A 35 -4.30 5.20 -2.32
N ARG A 36 -5.58 4.93 -2.56
CA ARG A 36 -6.23 3.67 -2.15
C ARG A 36 -5.61 2.46 -2.85
N LEU A 37 -5.46 2.55 -4.18
CA LEU A 37 -4.85 1.49 -4.97
C LEU A 37 -3.40 1.20 -4.54
N ILE A 38 -2.62 2.26 -4.26
CA ILE A 38 -1.26 2.14 -3.76
C ILE A 38 -1.23 1.44 -2.41
N ALA A 39 -2.11 1.84 -1.48
CA ALA A 39 -2.19 1.21 -0.16
C ALA A 39 -2.58 -0.27 -0.24
N GLU A 40 -3.52 -0.63 -1.12
CA GLU A 40 -3.91 -2.03 -1.35
C GLU A 40 -2.75 -2.84 -1.94
N ALA A 41 -2.06 -2.32 -2.97
CA ALA A 41 -0.91 -2.99 -3.58
C ALA A 41 0.26 -3.17 -2.60
N ALA A 42 0.59 -2.14 -1.82
CA ALA A 42 1.63 -2.22 -0.79
C ALA A 42 1.27 -3.24 0.29
N TYR A 43 -0.01 -3.31 0.69
CA TYR A 43 -0.49 -4.32 1.64
C TYR A 43 -0.30 -5.73 1.10
N PHE A 44 -0.67 -6.01 -0.16
CA PHE A 44 -0.46 -7.34 -0.75
C PHE A 44 1.02 -7.70 -0.90
N LYS A 45 1.89 -6.74 -1.23
CA LYS A 45 3.35 -6.96 -1.27
C LYS A 45 3.90 -7.32 0.11
N ALA A 46 3.50 -6.56 1.14
CA ALA A 46 3.91 -6.83 2.51
C ALA A 46 3.35 -8.17 3.02
N GLU A 47 2.09 -8.51 2.72
CA GLU A 47 1.47 -9.79 3.10
C GLU A 47 2.21 -10.99 2.47
N ARG A 48 2.58 -10.89 1.18
CA ARG A 48 3.37 -11.93 0.49
C ARG A 48 4.76 -12.12 1.08
N ARG A 49 5.34 -11.07 1.69
CA ARG A 49 6.64 -11.12 2.37
C ARG A 49 6.52 -11.43 3.87
N GLY A 50 5.31 -11.49 4.42
CA GLY A 50 5.07 -11.72 5.85
C GLY A 50 5.32 -10.48 6.73
N PHE A 51 5.16 -9.27 6.19
CA PHE A 51 5.33 -7.98 6.87
C PHE A 51 6.73 -7.80 7.51
N PRO A 52 7.79 -7.66 6.69
CA PRO A 52 9.13 -7.41 7.21
C PRO A 52 9.20 -6.05 7.95
N GLU A 53 9.99 -5.99 9.03
CA GLU A 53 10.19 -4.76 9.83
C GLU A 53 10.88 -3.66 9.01
N ASP A 54 11.76 -4.08 8.09
CA ASP A 54 12.45 -3.26 7.10
C ASP A 54 11.98 -3.71 5.70
N GLY A 55 11.22 -2.87 5.01
CA GLY A 55 10.68 -3.21 3.70
C GLY A 55 9.32 -2.61 3.40
N ALA A 56 8.56 -2.23 4.44
CA ALA A 56 7.26 -1.60 4.25
C ALA A 56 7.32 -0.32 3.41
N LEU A 57 8.40 0.46 3.55
CA LEU A 57 8.61 1.67 2.75
C LEU A 57 8.90 1.32 1.28
N GLU A 58 9.74 0.33 1.04
CA GLU A 58 10.06 -0.16 -0.32
C GLU A 58 8.82 -0.74 -1.00
N ASP A 59 8.03 -1.54 -0.28
CA ASP A 59 6.77 -2.10 -0.79
C ASP A 59 5.77 -0.97 -1.13
N TRP A 60 5.75 0.13 -0.37
CA TRP A 60 4.95 1.33 -0.66
C TRP A 60 5.44 2.08 -1.89
N VAL A 61 6.74 2.30 -2.03
CA VAL A 61 7.33 2.99 -3.19
C VAL A 61 7.12 2.17 -4.46
N GLU A 62 7.30 0.85 -4.38
CA GLU A 62 7.10 -0.05 -5.51
C GLU A 62 5.62 -0.12 -5.91
N ALA A 63 4.72 -0.18 -4.93
CA ALA A 63 3.27 -0.08 -5.17
C ALA A 63 2.88 1.27 -5.79
N GLU A 64 3.48 2.37 -5.34
CA GLU A 64 3.23 3.69 -5.92
C GLU A 64 3.61 3.73 -7.39
N ALA A 65 4.83 3.33 -7.74
CA ALA A 65 5.29 3.30 -9.13
C ALA A 65 4.42 2.39 -10.02
N GLU A 66 4.04 1.22 -9.51
CA GLU A 66 3.22 0.24 -10.24
C GLU A 66 1.82 0.79 -10.54
N ILE A 67 1.15 1.37 -9.54
CA ILE A 67 -0.18 1.96 -9.72
C ILE A 67 -0.08 3.20 -10.59
N ASP A 68 0.90 4.07 -10.40
CA ASP A 68 1.05 5.29 -11.20
C ASP A 68 1.21 4.98 -12.68
N ALA A 69 2.05 3.99 -13.02
CA ALA A 69 2.21 3.51 -14.40
C ALA A 69 0.92 2.90 -14.97
N LEU A 70 0.19 2.12 -14.17
CA LEU A 70 -1.11 1.56 -14.55
C LEU A 70 -2.17 2.63 -14.79
N LEU A 71 -2.16 3.68 -13.99
CA LEU A 71 -3.07 4.81 -14.11
C LEU A 71 -2.74 5.65 -15.33
N ASP A 72 -1.48 6.01 -15.53
CA ASP A 72 -1.01 6.74 -16.70
C ASP A 72 -1.37 6.02 -18.00
N ALA A 73 -1.07 4.72 -18.10
CA ALA A 73 -1.41 3.90 -19.25
C ALA A 73 -2.93 3.81 -19.51
N ARG A 74 -3.76 3.88 -18.46
CA ARG A 74 -5.23 3.89 -18.56
C ARG A 74 -5.82 5.25 -18.92
N GLN A 75 -5.17 6.34 -18.53
CA GLN A 75 -5.61 7.71 -18.84
C GLN A 75 -5.21 8.11 -20.26
N SER A 76 -4.12 7.56 -20.78
CA SER A 76 -3.58 7.85 -22.11
C SER A 76 -4.24 7.08 -23.27
N ARG A 77 -5.46 6.55 -23.09
CA ARG A 77 -6.20 5.73 -24.06
C ARG A 77 -7.54 6.34 -24.46
#